data_AF-A0A9X4D3F1-F1
#
_entry.id   AF-A0A9X4D3F1-F1
#
_cell.length_a   1.000
_cell.length_b   1.000
_cell.length_c   1.000
_cell.angle_alpha   90.00
_cell.angle_beta   90.00
_cell.angle_gamma   90.00
#
_symmetry.space_group_name_H-M   'P 1'
#
loop_
_entity.id
_entity.type
_entity.pdbx_description
1 polymer ?
#
loop_
_entity_poly.entity_id
_entity_poly.type
_entity_poly.pdbx_seq_one_letter_code
_entity_poly.pdbx_strand_id
1 'polypeptide(L)'
;MPTETTIDCPALHQRSDSYPFGDRVPRTVRMLKTVTADPMPGIGLAYIKGDAPVAKAGQTYPVWTNSHGAVTAVMEDGTRLGLRPAEFEVDSWHHLAPEPAPQHPEPIAWMVGTAIWWTKEEAERDAAATGLPVVPVGPMTGSGDIGLAREMLRRALRREDKWASLCSGRNKQVAELRSKLANLPEKLISAIEREQERCSQEDYLMDSDDCIKVIREALVASGVPVPQDQPYQGIPGTSFQRLNALANQGE
;
A
#
# COMPACT_ATOMS: atom_id res chain seq x y z
N MET A 1 31.06 -36.92 7.84
CA MET A 1 29.64 -36.71 8.19
C MET A 1 28.86 -36.80 6.89
N PRO A 2 27.94 -37.76 6.72
CA PRO A 2 27.19 -37.88 5.47
C PRO A 2 26.39 -36.60 5.25
N THR A 3 26.66 -35.95 4.12
CA THR A 3 25.98 -34.76 3.62
C THR A 3 24.49 -35.03 3.55
N GLU A 4 23.73 -34.28 4.34
CA GLU A 4 22.28 -34.37 4.39
C GLU A 4 21.71 -34.02 3.02
N THR A 5 21.05 -34.98 2.36
CA THR A 5 20.45 -34.78 1.05
C THR A 5 19.26 -33.82 1.20
N THR A 6 19.48 -32.53 0.97
CA THR A 6 18.43 -31.51 1.00
C THR A 6 17.38 -31.83 -0.06
N ILE A 7 16.20 -32.28 0.36
CA ILE A 7 15.07 -32.55 -0.53
C ILE A 7 14.38 -31.24 -0.85
N ASP A 8 14.33 -30.87 -2.13
CA ASP A 8 13.62 -29.68 -2.59
C ASP A 8 12.11 -29.96 -2.70
N CYS A 9 11.35 -29.35 -1.79
CA CYS A 9 9.90 -29.49 -1.70
C CYS A 9 9.22 -28.28 -2.36
N PRO A 10 8.30 -28.46 -3.34
CA PRO A 10 7.56 -27.35 -3.92
C PRO A 10 6.83 -26.47 -2.90
N ALA A 11 6.36 -27.07 -1.79
CA ALA A 11 5.73 -26.35 -0.68
C ALA A 11 6.65 -25.32 0.01
N LEU A 12 7.97 -25.40 -0.15
CA LEU A 12 8.92 -24.41 0.36
C LEU A 12 8.88 -23.11 -0.45
N HIS A 13 8.55 -23.20 -1.74
CA HIS A 13 8.52 -22.07 -2.67
C HIS A 13 7.12 -21.51 -2.84
N GLN A 14 6.12 -22.39 -2.95
CA GLN A 14 4.73 -21.99 -3.23
C GLN A 14 3.74 -22.98 -2.62
N ARG A 15 2.68 -22.44 -2.01
CA ARG A 15 1.62 -23.21 -1.35
C ARG A 15 0.27 -22.75 -1.88
N SER A 16 -0.66 -23.69 -2.07
CA SER A 16 -2.05 -23.37 -2.42
C SER A 16 -2.85 -22.95 -1.19
N ASP A 17 -3.97 -22.26 -1.38
CA ASP A 17 -4.86 -21.82 -0.29
C ASP A 17 -5.39 -22.98 0.58
N SER A 18 -5.49 -24.18 0.01
CA SER A 18 -5.93 -25.41 0.69
C SER A 18 -4.80 -26.18 1.37
N TYR A 19 -3.60 -25.61 1.50
CA TYR A 19 -2.45 -26.31 2.07
C TYR A 19 -2.66 -26.63 3.56
N PRO A 20 -2.55 -27.90 3.99
CA PRO A 20 -3.03 -28.34 5.31
C PRO A 20 -2.08 -28.04 6.47
N PHE A 21 -0.80 -27.72 6.21
CA PHE A 21 0.20 -27.53 7.26
C PHE A 21 0.49 -26.06 7.61
N GLY A 22 -0.33 -25.14 7.09
CA GLY A 22 -0.20 -23.70 7.33
C GLY A 22 1.15 -23.15 6.89
N ASP A 23 1.82 -22.42 7.79
CA ASP A 23 3.08 -21.74 7.47
C ASP A 23 4.32 -22.64 7.46
N ARG A 24 4.18 -23.94 7.76
CA ARG A 24 5.32 -24.85 7.91
C ARG A 24 5.29 -25.96 6.85
N VAL A 25 6.47 -26.45 6.48
CA VAL A 25 6.62 -27.58 5.54
C VAL A 25 7.22 -28.77 6.27
N PRO A 26 6.59 -29.96 6.24
CA PRO A 26 7.15 -31.17 6.83
C PRO A 26 8.51 -31.52 6.23
N ARG A 27 9.49 -31.83 7.08
CA ARG A 27 10.84 -32.27 6.70
C ARG A 27 11.01 -33.76 6.90
N THR A 28 10.59 -34.25 8.07
CA THR A 28 10.53 -35.69 8.38
C THR A 28 9.18 -36.06 8.93
N VAL A 29 8.76 -37.30 8.69
CA VAL A 29 7.55 -37.87 9.27
C VAL A 29 7.86 -39.17 9.96
N ARG A 30 7.17 -39.42 11.07
CA ARG A 30 7.21 -40.69 11.80
C ARG A 30 6.00 -41.52 11.40
N MET A 31 6.24 -42.76 10.99
CA MET A 31 5.16 -43.64 10.54
C MET A 31 4.35 -44.17 11.73
N LEU A 32 3.02 -44.07 11.64
CA LEU A 32 2.11 -44.62 12.64
C LEU A 32 1.80 -46.10 12.40
N LYS A 33 1.83 -46.52 11.13
CA LYS A 33 1.64 -47.91 10.70
C LYS A 33 2.59 -48.24 9.55
N THR A 34 2.79 -49.53 9.30
CA THR A 34 3.59 -49.97 8.15
C THR A 34 2.80 -49.72 6.87
N VAL A 35 3.39 -48.97 5.94
CA VAL A 35 2.79 -48.62 4.65
C VAL A 35 3.63 -49.24 3.53
N THR A 36 2.94 -49.86 2.59
CA THR A 36 3.48 -50.39 1.34
C THR A 36 2.76 -49.71 0.19
N ALA A 37 3.37 -49.63 -0.99
CA ALA A 37 2.68 -49.12 -2.16
C ALA A 37 1.35 -49.86 -2.38
N ASP A 38 0.24 -49.11 -2.46
CA ASP A 38 -1.09 -49.69 -2.70
C ASP A 38 -1.10 -50.37 -4.10
N PRO A 39 -1.57 -51.62 -4.22
CA PRO A 39 -1.72 -52.25 -5.52
C PRO A 39 -2.83 -51.54 -6.31
N MET A 40 -2.49 -50.97 -7.47
CA MET A 40 -3.43 -50.23 -8.28
C MET A 40 -4.48 -51.17 -8.90
N PRO A 41 -5.80 -50.93 -8.73
CA PRO A 41 -6.83 -51.77 -9.34
C PRO A 41 -6.91 -51.52 -10.86
N GLY A 42 -6.83 -52.56 -11.68
CA GLY A 42 -7.08 -52.49 -13.13
C GLY A 42 -5.86 -52.65 -14.04
N ILE A 43 -4.64 -52.69 -13.50
CA ILE A 43 -3.41 -53.04 -14.25
C ILE A 43 -2.88 -54.36 -13.70
N GLY A 44 -3.55 -55.45 -14.07
CA GLY A 44 -3.39 -56.78 -13.47
C GLY A 44 -2.08 -57.51 -13.71
N LEU A 45 -0.93 -56.86 -13.97
CA LEU A 45 0.32 -57.56 -14.30
C LEU A 45 1.62 -56.78 -14.09
N ALA A 46 1.64 -55.74 -13.24
CA ALA A 46 2.88 -55.03 -12.91
C ALA A 46 3.18 -55.11 -11.41
N TYR A 47 3.45 -56.32 -10.91
CA TYR A 47 4.55 -56.43 -9.95
C TYR A 47 5.78 -55.95 -10.72
N ILE A 48 6.08 -54.65 -10.63
CA ILE A 48 7.36 -54.11 -11.08
C ILE A 48 8.40 -54.99 -10.40
N LYS A 49 9.19 -55.72 -11.20
CA LYS A 49 10.31 -56.52 -10.71
C LYS A 49 11.16 -55.63 -9.79
N GLY A 50 11.06 -55.84 -8.48
CA GLY A 50 11.76 -55.06 -7.47
C GLY A 50 11.08 -55.15 -6.11
N ASP A 51 11.85 -54.90 -5.05
CA ASP A 51 11.34 -54.76 -3.69
C ASP A 51 10.43 -53.53 -3.65
N ALA A 52 9.14 -53.72 -3.35
CA ALA A 52 8.22 -52.60 -3.19
C ALA A 52 8.68 -51.73 -2.00
N PRO A 53 8.67 -50.39 -2.12
CA PRO A 53 9.07 -49.52 -1.02
C PRO A 53 8.15 -49.73 0.18
N VAL A 54 8.73 -50.03 1.33
CA VAL A 54 8.02 -50.26 2.60
C VAL A 54 8.48 -49.24 3.64
N ALA A 55 7.55 -48.39 4.09
CA ALA A 55 7.76 -47.53 5.24
C ALA A 55 7.29 -48.27 6.50
N LYS A 56 8.20 -48.59 7.42
CA LYS A 56 7.87 -49.38 8.63
C LYS A 56 7.28 -48.50 9.73
N ALA A 57 6.31 -49.05 10.46
CA ALA A 57 5.75 -48.38 11.64
C ALA A 57 6.85 -47.97 12.64
N GLY A 58 6.74 -46.76 13.19
CA GLY A 58 7.67 -46.19 14.15
C GLY A 58 8.97 -45.63 13.55
N GLN A 59 9.26 -45.88 12.27
CA GLN A 59 10.44 -45.31 11.61
C GLN A 59 10.17 -43.88 11.13
N THR A 60 11.23 -43.08 11.12
CA THR A 60 11.21 -41.70 10.64
C THR A 60 11.82 -41.65 9.25
N TYR A 61 11.14 -41.00 8.32
CA TYR A 61 11.58 -40.85 6.94
C TYR A 61 11.65 -39.37 6.55
N PRO A 62 12.65 -38.97 5.75
CA PRO A 62 12.61 -37.67 5.10
C PRO A 62 11.47 -37.64 4.08
N VAL A 63 10.83 -36.49 3.94
CA VAL A 63 9.64 -36.37 3.08
C VAL A 63 9.78 -35.29 2.04
N TRP A 64 9.16 -35.57 0.90
CA TRP A 64 8.86 -34.59 -0.13
C TRP A 64 7.39 -34.16 -0.02
N THR A 65 7.15 -32.84 0.00
CA THR A 65 5.79 -32.28 0.11
C THR A 65 5.50 -31.37 -1.08
N ASN A 66 4.42 -31.65 -1.82
CA ASN A 66 3.98 -30.78 -2.92
C ASN A 66 3.26 -29.51 -2.42
N SER A 67 2.99 -28.56 -3.32
CA SER A 67 2.32 -27.28 -3.01
C SER A 67 0.89 -27.42 -2.45
N HIS A 68 0.25 -28.58 -2.63
CA HIS A 68 -1.09 -28.90 -2.14
C HIS A 68 -1.09 -29.68 -0.81
N GLY A 69 0.08 -30.08 -0.31
CA GLY A 69 0.22 -30.82 0.95
C GLY A 69 0.20 -32.34 0.84
N ALA A 70 0.30 -32.91 -0.37
CA ALA A 70 0.56 -34.34 -0.51
C ALA A 70 1.99 -34.67 -0.07
N VAL A 71 2.13 -35.67 0.79
CA VAL A 71 3.39 -36.06 1.43
C VAL A 71 3.86 -37.40 0.89
N THR A 72 5.16 -37.50 0.62
CA THR A 72 5.80 -38.70 0.09
C THR A 72 7.06 -38.98 0.88
N ALA A 73 7.16 -40.18 1.48
CA ALA A 73 8.41 -40.64 2.08
C ALA A 73 9.46 -40.90 1.00
N VAL A 74 10.67 -40.42 1.22
CA VAL A 74 11.83 -40.65 0.36
C VAL A 74 12.71 -41.69 1.05
N MET A 75 12.89 -42.83 0.38
CA MET A 75 13.69 -43.96 0.85
C MET A 75 15.18 -43.74 0.55
N GLU A 76 16.06 -44.54 1.15
CA GLU A 76 17.52 -44.42 0.97
C GLU A 76 17.98 -44.63 -0.49
N ASP A 77 17.26 -45.45 -1.25
CA ASP A 77 17.48 -45.72 -2.68
C ASP A 77 16.91 -44.61 -3.59
N GLY A 78 16.34 -43.54 -3.01
CA GLY A 78 15.67 -42.47 -3.72
C GLY A 78 14.22 -42.79 -4.14
N THR A 79 13.74 -44.01 -3.86
CA THR A 79 12.37 -44.41 -4.14
C THR A 79 11.39 -43.61 -3.29
N ARG A 80 10.22 -43.33 -3.85
CA ARG A 80 9.20 -42.47 -3.26
C ARG A 80 7.94 -43.26 -2.95
N LEU A 81 7.44 -43.13 -1.72
CA LEU A 81 6.19 -43.76 -1.27
C LEU A 81 5.20 -42.69 -0.82
N GLY A 82 4.07 -42.58 -1.52
CA GLY A 82 3.00 -41.68 -1.15
C GLY A 82 2.36 -42.08 0.18
N LEU A 83 2.12 -41.10 1.05
CA LEU A 83 1.56 -41.32 2.37
C LEU A 83 0.21 -40.65 2.52
N ARG A 84 -0.77 -41.34 3.13
CA ARG A 84 -2.05 -40.73 3.51
C ARG A 84 -1.93 -40.05 4.88
N PRO A 85 -2.72 -38.98 5.15
CA PRO A 85 -2.62 -38.22 6.41
C PRO A 85 -2.78 -39.05 7.70
N ALA A 86 -3.51 -40.17 7.65
CA ALA A 86 -3.72 -41.04 8.82
C ALA A 86 -2.59 -42.07 9.04
N GLU A 87 -1.54 -42.07 8.21
CA GLU A 87 -0.49 -43.10 8.22
C GLU A 87 0.81 -42.63 8.87
N PHE A 88 0.93 -41.33 9.10
CA PHE A 88 2.11 -40.69 9.64
C PHE A 88 1.74 -39.51 10.53
N GLU A 89 2.71 -39.08 11.32
CA GLU A 89 2.71 -37.78 11.98
C GLU A 89 3.98 -37.01 11.59
N VAL A 90 3.92 -35.68 11.61
CA VAL A 90 5.09 -34.84 11.29
C VAL A 90 6.03 -34.83 12.49
N ASP A 91 7.25 -35.29 12.27
CA ASP A 91 8.30 -35.42 13.29
C ASP A 91 9.17 -34.15 13.36
N SER A 92 9.57 -33.62 12.19
CA SER A 92 10.30 -32.35 12.10
C SER A 92 9.84 -31.48 10.93
N TRP A 93 10.12 -30.19 11.04
CA TRP A 93 9.72 -29.17 10.08
C TRP A 93 10.96 -28.53 9.43
N HIS A 94 10.81 -28.05 8.19
CA HIS A 94 11.84 -27.21 7.59
C HIS A 94 11.93 -25.87 8.33
N HIS A 95 13.15 -25.44 8.64
CA HIS A 95 13.40 -24.10 9.16
C HIS A 95 13.29 -23.10 8.01
N LEU A 96 12.11 -22.49 7.88
CA LEU A 96 11.81 -21.43 6.90
C LEU A 96 12.29 -20.04 7.36
N ALA A 97 13.13 -19.97 8.41
CA ALA A 97 13.67 -18.70 8.84
C ALA A 97 14.49 -18.15 7.66
N PRO A 98 14.16 -16.95 7.14
CA PRO A 98 15.08 -16.28 6.24
C PRO A 98 16.38 -16.14 7.02
N GLU A 99 17.46 -16.64 6.45
CA GLU A 99 18.79 -16.45 7.02
C GLU A 99 18.94 -14.95 7.29
N PRO A 100 19.24 -14.53 8.54
CA PRO A 100 19.38 -13.12 8.83
C PRO A 100 20.43 -12.57 7.86
N ALA A 101 20.03 -11.60 7.04
CA ALA A 101 20.91 -11.00 6.05
C ALA A 101 22.24 -10.64 6.74
N PRO A 102 23.39 -10.95 6.12
CA PRO A 102 24.69 -10.69 6.74
C PRO A 102 24.71 -9.24 7.24
N GLN A 103 24.86 -9.08 8.55
CA GLN A 103 24.98 -7.75 9.14
C GLN A 103 26.35 -7.22 8.76
N HIS A 104 26.43 -6.45 7.68
CA HIS A 104 27.66 -5.81 7.26
C HIS A 104 27.94 -4.62 8.20
N PRO A 105 29.03 -4.64 9.00
CA PRO A 105 29.37 -3.51 9.86
C PRO A 105 29.81 -2.27 9.06
N GLU A 106 30.05 -2.43 7.76
CA GLU A 106 30.45 -1.37 6.82
C GLU A 106 29.31 -1.03 5.85
N PRO A 107 29.30 0.18 5.25
CA PRO A 107 28.36 0.53 4.19
C PRO A 107 28.40 -0.51 3.07
N ILE A 108 27.22 -0.98 2.66
CA ILE A 108 27.06 -1.99 1.60
C ILE A 108 27.12 -1.32 0.22
N ALA A 109 26.83 -0.02 0.17
CA ALA A 109 26.93 0.79 -1.03
C ALA A 109 27.20 2.26 -0.69
N TRP A 110 27.49 3.06 -1.72
CA TRP A 110 27.66 4.50 -1.65
C TRP A 110 26.83 5.17 -2.74
N MET A 111 26.18 6.28 -2.42
CA MET A 111 25.36 7.04 -3.35
C MET A 111 26.01 8.39 -3.65
N VAL A 112 26.07 8.76 -4.94
CA VAL A 112 26.55 10.06 -5.42
C VAL A 112 25.45 10.64 -6.30
N GLY A 113 24.79 11.69 -5.81
CA GLY A 113 23.57 12.19 -6.44
C GLY A 113 22.47 11.13 -6.47
N THR A 114 22.16 10.61 -7.67
CA THR A 114 21.21 9.51 -7.89
C THR A 114 21.87 8.18 -8.29
N ALA A 115 23.19 8.16 -8.45
CA ALA A 115 23.94 6.95 -8.82
C ALA A 115 24.34 6.16 -7.58
N ILE A 116 24.39 4.83 -7.71
CA ILE A 116 24.74 3.89 -6.64
C ILE A 116 26.00 3.11 -7.04
N TRP A 117 26.95 3.03 -6.12
CA TRP A 117 28.25 2.37 -6.28
C TRP A 117 28.43 1.31 -5.20
N TRP A 118 28.91 0.13 -5.59
CA TRP A 118 29.18 -0.99 -4.67
C TRP A 118 30.60 -0.96 -4.10
N THR A 119 31.45 -0.07 -4.62
CA THR A 119 32.79 0.19 -4.10
C THR A 119 32.93 1.66 -3.74
N LYS A 120 33.66 1.94 -2.66
CA LYS A 120 33.84 3.31 -2.16
C LYS A 120 34.68 4.14 -3.14
N GLU A 121 35.67 3.51 -3.75
CA GLU A 121 36.64 4.15 -4.63
C GLU A 121 35.98 4.65 -5.93
N GLU A 122 34.99 3.93 -6.46
CA GLU A 122 34.22 4.38 -7.60
C GLU A 122 33.31 5.55 -7.25
N ALA A 123 32.67 5.50 -6.08
CA ALA A 123 31.86 6.60 -5.58
C ALA A 123 32.70 7.88 -5.37
N GLU A 124 33.89 7.76 -4.80
CA GLU A 124 34.79 8.92 -4.59
C GLU A 124 35.26 9.52 -5.93
N ARG A 125 35.53 8.68 -6.93
CA ARG A 125 35.89 9.15 -8.28
C ARG A 125 34.74 9.88 -8.95
N ASP A 126 33.52 9.35 -8.85
CA ASP A 126 32.31 9.95 -9.42
C ASP A 126 31.92 11.24 -8.68
N ALA A 127 32.07 11.28 -7.36
CA ALA A 127 31.91 12.48 -6.55
C ALA A 127 32.92 13.57 -6.92
N ALA A 128 34.18 13.20 -7.17
CA ALA A 128 35.20 14.14 -7.65
C ALA A 128 34.87 14.70 -9.05
N ALA A 129 34.26 13.89 -9.92
CA ALA A 129 33.86 14.32 -11.26
C ALA A 129 32.59 15.20 -11.25
N THR A 130 31.62 14.90 -10.38
CA THR A 130 30.31 15.56 -10.33
C THR A 130 30.22 16.70 -9.32
N GLY A 131 31.14 16.76 -8.36
CA GLY A 131 31.10 17.69 -7.23
C GLY A 131 30.00 17.37 -6.20
N LEU A 132 29.42 16.17 -6.25
CA LEU A 132 28.34 15.73 -5.36
C LEU A 132 28.89 14.95 -4.17
N PRO A 133 28.25 15.03 -2.99
CA PRO A 133 28.71 14.32 -1.79
C PRO A 133 28.51 12.80 -1.93
N VAL A 134 29.46 12.04 -1.41
CA VAL A 134 29.33 10.58 -1.23
C VAL A 134 28.52 10.29 0.03
N VAL A 135 27.37 9.63 -0.12
CA VAL A 135 26.51 9.23 1.00
C VAL A 135 26.64 7.72 1.23
N PRO A 136 27.13 7.26 2.40
CA PRO A 136 27.20 5.83 2.70
C PRO A 136 25.79 5.25 2.89
N VAL A 137 25.53 4.14 2.23
CA VAL A 137 24.29 3.35 2.34
C VAL A 137 24.65 2.04 3.04
N GLY A 138 24.37 1.99 4.34
CA GLY A 138 24.66 0.83 5.19
C GLY A 138 23.46 0.42 6.03
N PRO A 139 23.54 -0.72 6.72
CA PRO A 139 22.49 -1.13 7.65
C PRO A 139 22.31 -0.05 8.71
N MET A 140 21.07 0.41 8.90
CA MET A 140 20.71 1.33 9.98
C MET A 140 20.83 0.57 11.30
N THR A 141 22.02 0.60 11.91
CA THR A 141 22.32 -0.09 13.18
C THR A 141 21.75 0.64 14.40
N GLY A 142 21.22 1.85 14.23
CA GLY A 142 20.49 2.59 15.24
C GLY A 142 19.03 2.15 15.33
N SER A 143 18.66 1.40 16.38
CA SER A 143 17.26 1.16 16.73
C SER A 143 16.45 2.46 16.92
N GLY A 144 17.13 3.56 17.26
CA GLY A 144 16.57 4.91 17.31
C GLY A 144 16.21 5.51 15.95
N ASP A 145 16.98 5.23 14.89
CA ASP A 145 16.78 5.84 13.57
C ASP A 145 15.58 5.22 12.85
N ILE A 146 15.40 3.90 12.98
CA ILE A 146 14.21 3.20 12.48
C ILE A 146 12.96 3.67 13.24
N GLY A 147 13.07 3.87 14.56
CA GLY A 147 11.99 4.41 15.40
C GLY A 147 11.58 5.82 14.98
N LEU A 148 12.56 6.69 14.75
CA LEU A 148 12.36 8.07 14.30
C LEU A 148 11.75 8.11 12.90
N ALA A 149 12.29 7.35 11.94
CA ALA A 149 11.78 7.27 10.58
C ALA A 149 10.31 6.79 10.56
N ARG A 150 10.00 5.76 11.37
CA ARG A 150 8.64 5.25 11.50
C ARG A 150 7.70 6.29 12.08
N GLU A 151 8.15 7.08 13.05
CA GLU A 151 7.33 8.16 13.62
C GLU A 151 7.15 9.34 12.66
N MET A 152 8.19 9.70 11.90
CA MET A 152 8.09 10.70 10.84
C MET A 152 7.08 10.29 9.77
N LEU A 153 7.08 9.02 9.35
CA LEU A 153 6.11 8.49 8.41
C LEU A 153 4.68 8.57 8.96
N ARG A 154 4.46 8.18 10.22
CA ARG A 154 3.13 8.33 10.86
C ARG A 154 2.67 9.77 10.94
N ARG A 155 3.58 10.72 11.21
CA ARG A 155 3.26 12.16 11.18
C ARG A 155 2.87 12.62 9.77
N ALA A 156 3.51 12.09 8.73
CA ALA A 156 3.17 12.40 7.35
C ALA A 156 1.76 11.91 7.00
N LEU A 157 1.45 10.66 7.30
CA LEU A 157 0.12 10.08 7.06
C LEU A 157 -0.99 10.85 7.80
N ARG A 158 -0.78 11.20 9.08
CA ARG A 158 -1.74 12.04 9.83
C ARG A 158 -1.97 13.41 9.18
N ARG A 159 -0.95 13.99 8.56
CA ARG A 159 -1.10 15.25 7.82
C ARG A 159 -1.95 15.03 6.58
N GLU A 160 -1.72 13.96 5.82
CA GLU A 160 -2.51 13.63 4.63
C GLU A 160 -3.99 13.41 4.97
N ASP A 161 -4.30 12.66 6.02
CA ASP A 161 -5.69 12.45 6.48
C ASP A 161 -6.36 13.78 6.86
N LYS A 162 -5.63 14.66 7.56
CA LYS A 162 -6.11 15.99 7.92
C LYS A 162 -6.36 16.85 6.68
N TRP A 163 -5.45 16.82 5.71
CA TRP A 163 -5.60 17.53 4.44
C TRP A 163 -6.81 17.01 3.65
N ALA A 164 -7.01 15.69 3.58
CA ALA A 164 -8.17 15.09 2.91
C ALA A 164 -9.49 15.54 3.55
N SER A 165 -9.55 15.58 4.88
CA SER A 165 -10.72 16.08 5.63
C SER A 165 -11.02 17.56 5.34
N LEU A 166 -9.99 18.42 5.36
CA LEU A 166 -10.14 19.85 5.06
C LEU A 166 -10.59 20.09 3.60
N CYS A 167 -10.01 19.36 2.64
CA CYS A 167 -10.41 19.43 1.24
C CYS A 167 -11.85 18.96 1.03
N SER A 168 -12.28 17.89 1.71
CA SER A 168 -13.67 17.43 1.68
C SER A 168 -14.65 18.50 2.20
N GLY A 169 -14.32 19.13 3.33
CA GLY A 169 -15.13 20.22 3.90
C GLY A 169 -15.26 21.42 2.95
N ARG A 170 -14.14 21.88 2.38
CA ARG A 170 -14.15 22.97 1.38
C ARG A 170 -14.92 22.61 0.12
N ASN A 171 -14.78 21.38 -0.37
CA ASN A 171 -15.52 20.94 -1.56
C ASN A 171 -17.04 20.92 -1.32
N LYS A 172 -17.49 20.53 -0.12
CA LYS A 172 -18.91 20.63 0.27
C LYS A 172 -19.40 22.08 0.29
N GLN A 173 -18.63 23.00 0.88
CA GLN A 173 -18.96 24.43 0.88
C GLN A 173 -19.03 25.00 -0.54
N VAL A 174 -18.08 24.65 -1.41
CA VAL A 174 -18.08 25.06 -2.82
C VAL A 174 -19.30 24.52 -3.55
N ALA A 175 -19.70 23.26 -3.31
CA ALA A 175 -20.89 22.69 -3.90
C ALA A 175 -22.17 23.41 -3.44
N GLU A 176 -22.28 23.73 -2.15
CA GLU A 176 -23.42 24.48 -1.61
C GLU A 176 -23.49 25.90 -2.20
N LEU A 177 -22.36 26.60 -2.30
CA LEU A 177 -22.29 27.92 -2.93
C LEU A 177 -22.66 27.86 -4.42
N ARG A 178 -22.21 26.84 -5.14
CA ARG A 178 -22.61 26.63 -6.55
C ARG A 178 -24.10 26.38 -6.70
N SER A 179 -24.70 25.61 -5.79
CA SER A 179 -26.16 25.40 -5.80
C SER A 179 -26.93 26.69 -5.50
N LYS A 180 -26.48 27.50 -4.54
CA LYS A 180 -27.06 28.83 -4.26
C LYS A 180 -26.94 29.75 -5.47
N LEU A 181 -25.78 29.74 -6.14
CA LEU A 181 -25.54 30.54 -7.35
C LEU A 181 -26.40 30.08 -8.53
N ALA A 182 -26.63 28.78 -8.69
CA ALA A 182 -27.50 28.25 -9.74
C ALA A 182 -28.96 28.70 -9.60
N ASN A 183 -29.43 28.90 -8.35
CA ASN A 183 -30.80 29.32 -8.05
C ASN A 183 -30.98 30.86 -7.99
N LEU A 184 -29.90 31.63 -8.11
CA LEU A 184 -29.97 33.10 -8.05
C LEU A 184 -30.68 33.74 -9.25
N PRO A 185 -30.45 33.32 -10.51
CA PRO A 185 -31.11 33.90 -11.67
C PRO A 185 -32.64 33.78 -11.60
N GLU A 186 -33.17 32.62 -11.22
CA GLU A 186 -34.62 32.41 -11.07
C GLU A 186 -35.21 33.31 -9.98
N LYS A 187 -34.55 33.41 -8.83
CA LYS A 187 -34.98 34.30 -7.75
C LYS A 187 -34.96 35.78 -8.17
N LEU A 188 -33.96 36.18 -8.94
CA LEU A 188 -33.83 37.55 -9.44
C LEU A 188 -34.93 37.86 -10.47
N ILE A 189 -35.18 36.96 -11.42
CA ILE A 189 -36.25 37.09 -12.42
C ILE A 189 -37.61 37.22 -11.71
N SER A 190 -37.93 36.33 -10.78
CA SER A 190 -39.21 36.39 -10.05
C SER A 190 -39.33 37.62 -9.13
N ALA A 191 -38.22 38.24 -8.70
CA ALA A 191 -38.25 39.51 -7.98
C ALA A 191 -38.54 40.68 -8.93
N ILE A 192 -37.88 40.69 -10.10
CA ILE A 192 -38.08 41.71 -11.13
C ILE A 192 -39.52 41.67 -11.65
N GLU A 193 -40.05 40.49 -11.97
CA GLU A 193 -41.42 40.32 -12.47
C GLU A 193 -42.46 40.81 -11.46
N ARG A 194 -42.26 40.55 -10.16
CA ARG A 194 -43.14 41.04 -9.09
C ARG A 194 -43.14 42.56 -8.97
N GLU A 195 -41.97 43.18 -9.09
CA GLU A 195 -41.87 44.64 -9.04
C GLU A 195 -42.40 45.30 -10.31
N GLN A 196 -42.23 44.69 -11.48
CA GLN A 196 -42.86 45.14 -12.72
C GLN A 196 -44.38 45.09 -12.63
N GLU A 197 -44.95 44.03 -12.04
CA GLU A 197 -46.40 43.93 -11.81
C GLU A 197 -46.90 44.95 -10.78
N ARG A 198 -46.11 45.24 -9.73
CA ARG A 198 -46.45 46.31 -8.78
C ARG A 198 -46.46 47.68 -9.44
N CYS A 199 -45.45 47.98 -10.25
CA CYS A 199 -45.33 49.24 -11.00
C CYS A 199 -46.32 49.36 -12.16
N SER A 200 -46.95 48.25 -12.60
CA SER A 200 -48.01 48.29 -13.62
C SER A 200 -49.39 48.53 -13.01
N GLN A 201 -49.60 48.13 -11.76
CA GLN A 201 -50.86 48.32 -11.02
C GLN A 201 -50.96 49.70 -10.35
N GLU A 202 -49.85 50.21 -9.83
CA GLU A 202 -49.71 51.58 -9.34
C GLU A 202 -49.16 52.41 -10.51
N ASP A 203 -49.81 53.49 -10.94
CA ASP A 203 -49.42 54.35 -12.09
C ASP A 203 -48.09 55.10 -11.81
N TYR A 204 -47.05 54.33 -11.54
CA TYR A 204 -45.79 54.69 -10.88
C TYR A 204 -44.69 54.56 -11.92
N LEU A 205 -44.28 55.69 -12.50
CA LEU A 205 -43.19 55.75 -13.46
C LEU A 205 -41.86 55.62 -12.70
N MET A 206 -41.41 54.39 -12.47
CA MET A 206 -40.18 54.11 -11.72
C MET A 206 -38.94 54.51 -12.53
N ASP A 207 -38.08 55.35 -11.95
CA ASP A 207 -36.81 55.72 -12.58
C ASP A 207 -35.75 54.59 -12.42
N SER A 208 -34.67 54.68 -13.21
CA SER A 208 -33.64 53.64 -13.23
C SER A 208 -32.91 53.49 -11.89
N ASP A 209 -32.86 54.53 -11.07
CA ASP A 209 -32.15 54.54 -9.79
C ASP A 209 -32.97 53.83 -8.70
N ASP A 210 -34.29 54.02 -8.70
CA ASP A 210 -35.21 53.28 -7.83
C ASP A 210 -35.25 51.79 -8.18
N CYS A 211 -35.17 51.44 -9.47
CA CYS A 211 -35.12 50.05 -9.93
C CYS A 211 -33.86 49.33 -9.43
N ILE A 212 -32.71 49.99 -9.46
CA ILE A 212 -31.44 49.47 -8.92
C ILE A 212 -31.52 49.28 -7.39
N LYS A 213 -32.19 50.19 -6.68
CA LYS A 213 -32.32 50.14 -5.23
C LYS A 213 -33.14 48.92 -4.78
N VAL A 214 -34.27 48.66 -5.43
CA VAL A 214 -35.13 47.51 -5.12
C VAL A 214 -34.41 46.18 -5.42
N ILE A 215 -33.65 46.11 -6.51
CA ILE A 215 -32.83 44.93 -6.84
C ILE A 215 -31.77 44.68 -5.76
N ARG A 216 -31.08 45.73 -5.27
CA ARG A 216 -30.09 45.59 -4.18
C ARG A 216 -30.74 45.13 -2.88
N GLU A 217 -31.90 45.68 -2.52
CA GLU A 217 -32.64 45.29 -1.31
C GLU A 217 -33.12 43.84 -1.37
N ALA A 218 -33.63 43.40 -2.53
CA ALA A 218 -34.02 42.00 -2.76
C ALA A 218 -32.84 41.02 -2.69
N LEU A 219 -31.67 41.41 -3.21
CA LEU A 219 -30.44 40.61 -3.11
C LEU A 219 -29.97 40.46 -1.66
N VAL A 220 -30.02 41.53 -0.86
CA VAL A 220 -29.68 41.47 0.58
C VAL A 220 -30.67 40.59 1.36
N ALA A 221 -31.97 40.71 1.10
CA ALA A 221 -33.01 39.90 1.77
C ALA A 221 -32.91 38.40 1.44
N SER A 222 -32.32 38.04 0.29
CA SER A 222 -32.11 36.64 -0.13
C SER A 222 -30.94 35.93 0.57
N GLY A 223 -30.22 36.62 1.47
CA GLY A 223 -29.09 36.09 2.22
C GLY A 223 -27.81 35.97 1.40
N VAL A 224 -27.75 36.62 0.23
CA VAL A 224 -26.52 36.74 -0.56
C VAL A 224 -25.69 37.87 0.05
N PRO A 225 -24.48 37.59 0.57
CA PRO A 225 -23.62 38.65 1.06
C PRO A 225 -23.20 39.50 -0.14
N VAL A 226 -23.70 40.73 -0.21
CA VAL A 226 -23.16 41.74 -1.12
C VAL A 226 -21.77 42.07 -0.59
N PRO A 227 -20.69 41.84 -1.38
CA PRO A 227 -19.35 42.16 -0.93
C PRO A 227 -19.28 43.65 -0.61
N GLN A 228 -18.94 44.01 0.62
CA GLN A 228 -18.41 45.34 0.87
C GLN A 228 -17.04 45.39 0.20
N ASP A 229 -16.66 46.56 -0.35
CA ASP A 229 -15.34 46.85 -0.91
C ASP A 229 -14.26 46.77 0.18
N GLN A 230 -13.99 45.56 0.68
CA GLN A 230 -12.90 45.29 1.57
C GLN A 230 -11.77 44.66 0.78
N PRO A 231 -10.57 45.27 0.77
CA PRO A 231 -9.41 44.69 0.12
C PRO A 231 -9.13 43.32 0.77
N TYR A 232 -9.07 42.29 -0.07
CA TYR A 232 -8.86 40.91 0.33
C TYR A 232 -7.57 40.77 1.14
N GLN A 233 -7.70 40.66 2.47
CA GLN A 233 -6.57 40.31 3.35
C GLN A 233 -6.38 38.79 3.27
N GLY A 234 -5.56 38.35 2.32
CA GLY A 234 -5.29 36.93 2.08
C GLY A 234 -4.75 36.17 3.29
N ILE A 235 -4.85 34.84 3.24
CA ILE A 235 -4.40 33.92 4.29
C ILE A 235 -2.88 34.07 4.52
N PRO A 236 -2.41 34.29 5.77
CA PRO A 236 -1.00 34.47 6.08
C PRO A 236 -0.13 33.29 5.64
N GLY A 237 0.95 33.57 4.91
CA GLY A 237 1.98 32.61 4.51
C GLY A 237 1.82 31.99 3.13
N THR A 238 0.80 32.36 2.36
CA THR A 238 0.59 31.87 0.99
C THR A 238 1.53 32.55 -0.03
N SER A 239 1.84 31.85 -1.13
CA SER A 239 2.69 32.35 -2.23
C SER A 239 2.21 33.68 -2.80
N PHE A 240 0.91 33.97 -2.72
CA PHE A 240 0.30 35.22 -3.17
C PHE A 240 0.74 36.44 -2.35
N GLN A 241 0.94 36.29 -1.03
CA GLN A 241 1.46 37.40 -0.20
C GLN A 241 2.93 37.72 -0.52
N ARG A 242 3.74 36.72 -0.89
CA ARG A 242 5.12 36.96 -1.33
C ARG A 242 5.17 37.68 -2.68
N LEU A 243 4.27 37.33 -3.61
CA LEU A 243 4.15 38.02 -4.89
C LEU A 243 3.71 39.48 -4.71
N ASN A 244 2.75 39.76 -3.82
CA ASN A 244 2.34 41.13 -3.52
C ASN A 244 3.45 41.94 -2.81
N ALA A 245 4.24 41.30 -1.94
CA ALA A 245 5.38 41.95 -1.29
C ALA A 245 6.51 42.26 -2.30
N LEU A 246 6.73 41.41 -3.30
CA LEU A 246 7.70 41.65 -4.37
C LEU A 246 7.22 42.74 -5.35
N ALA A 247 5.92 42.81 -5.63
CA ALA A 247 5.34 43.85 -6.50
C ALA A 247 5.42 45.26 -5.87
N ASN A 248 5.36 45.36 -4.54
CA ASN A 248 5.45 46.64 -3.82
C ASN A 248 6.88 47.04 -3.43
N GLN A 249 7.91 46.32 -3.89
CA GLN A 249 9.33 46.68 -3.71
C GLN A 249 9.91 47.38 -4.95
N GLY A 250 9.05 47.81 -5.88
CA GLY A 250 9.41 48.45 -7.15
C GLY A 250 9.05 49.93 -7.24
N GLU A 251 9.13 50.69 -6.15
CA GLU A 251 9.21 52.16 -6.16
C GLU A 251 10.45 52.65 -5.41
#